data_AF-A0A952RFJ9-F1
#
_entry.id   AF-A0A952RFJ9-F1
#
_cell.length_a   1.000
_cell.length_b   1.000
_cell.length_c   1.000
_cell.angle_alpha   90.00
_cell.angle_beta   90.00
_cell.angle_gamma   90.00
#
_symmetry.space_group_name_H-M   'P 1'
#
loop_
_entity.id
_entity.type
_entity.pdbx_description
1 polymer ?
#
loop_
_entity_poly.entity_id
_entity_poly.type
_entity_poly.pdbx_seq_one_letter_code
_entity_poly.pdbx_strand_id
1 'polypeptide(L)'
;MAHEATHAPKEDGAVHAHISSAGFYMMIFAALIGLTILTVGQSYVDLGRANLIVVILIATTKASLVVSFFMHLRYDNKFNALIFISCIFFIGIFFAYTMNDTERRGELDADQNVKILQKTGEEAPGGFVPNTPASGHADEHGAAPAPSGAAPAGGDHH
;
A
#
# COMPACT_ATOMS: atom_id res chain seq x y z
N MET A 1 54.90 49.59 -47.52
CA MET A 1 53.58 49.85 -46.90
C MET A 1 52.56 49.32 -47.90
N ALA A 2 51.81 48.25 -47.70
CA ALA A 2 51.43 47.51 -46.52
C ALA A 2 51.29 46.01 -46.88
N HIS A 3 51.57 45.13 -45.91
CA HIS A 3 51.18 43.73 -45.95
C HIS A 3 49.68 43.67 -45.66
N GLU A 4 48.87 43.21 -46.60
CA GLU A 4 47.46 42.93 -46.37
C GLU A 4 47.36 41.54 -45.74
N ALA A 5 47.24 41.50 -44.41
CA ALA A 5 46.94 40.27 -43.68
C ALA A 5 45.42 40.11 -43.61
N THR A 6 44.88 39.31 -44.54
CA THR A 6 43.48 38.86 -44.51
C THR A 6 43.28 38.00 -43.26
N HIS A 7 42.66 38.56 -42.22
CA HIS A 7 42.21 37.82 -41.06
C HIS A 7 40.99 36.96 -41.44
N ALA A 8 41.22 35.69 -41.73
CA ALA A 8 40.15 34.69 -41.79
C ALA A 8 39.54 34.52 -40.37
N PRO A 9 38.20 34.49 -40.23
CA PRO A 9 37.58 34.13 -38.97
C PRO A 9 37.87 32.65 -38.71
N LYS A 10 38.60 32.36 -37.65
CA LYS A 10 38.80 31.01 -37.14
C LYS A 10 37.50 30.60 -36.45
N GLU A 11 36.64 29.87 -37.16
CA GLU A 11 35.47 29.22 -36.56
C GLU A 11 35.94 28.07 -35.67
N ASP A 12 36.18 28.40 -34.41
CA ASP A 12 36.40 27.43 -33.34
C ASP A 12 35.04 26.80 -32.97
N GLY A 13 34.61 25.82 -33.79
CA GLY A 13 33.46 24.95 -33.53
C GLY A 13 33.65 23.98 -32.37
N ALA A 14 34.29 24.42 -31.29
CA ALA A 14 34.36 23.69 -30.04
C ALA A 14 32.98 23.73 -29.38
N VAL A 15 32.11 22.81 -29.81
CA VAL A 15 30.90 22.47 -29.06
C VAL A 15 31.38 21.89 -27.73
N HIS A 16 31.53 22.76 -26.73
CA HIS A 16 31.74 22.36 -25.35
C HIS A 16 30.48 21.64 -24.88
N ALA A 17 30.39 20.35 -25.21
CA ALA A 17 29.42 19.44 -24.66
C ALA A 17 29.72 19.35 -23.16
N HIS A 18 29.07 20.20 -22.38
CA HIS A 18 29.02 20.13 -20.93
C HIS A 18 28.11 18.95 -20.53
N ILE A 19 28.39 17.76 -21.07
CA ILE A 19 27.83 16.50 -20.60
C ILE A 19 28.35 16.34 -19.18
N SER A 20 27.46 16.50 -18.21
CA SER A 20 27.68 16.15 -16.82
C SER A 20 28.40 14.80 -16.80
N SER A 21 29.64 14.81 -16.29
CA SER A 21 30.59 13.69 -16.40
C SER A 21 29.87 12.37 -16.16
N ALA A 22 29.84 11.47 -17.16
CA ALA A 22 29.22 10.16 -17.03
C ALA A 22 29.73 9.39 -15.79
N GLY A 23 30.95 9.70 -15.34
CA GLY A 23 31.52 9.18 -14.10
C GLY A 23 30.74 9.57 -12.83
N PHE A 24 30.12 10.75 -12.80
CA PHE A 24 29.31 11.19 -11.67
C PHE A 24 28.03 10.34 -11.52
N TYR A 25 27.33 10.09 -12.63
CA TYR A 25 26.16 9.19 -12.62
C TYR A 25 26.55 7.75 -12.26
N MET A 26 27.72 7.28 -12.70
CA MET A 26 28.25 5.96 -12.31
C MET A 26 28.55 5.86 -10.82
N MET A 27 29.06 6.93 -10.19
CA MET A 27 29.26 6.98 -8.73
C MET A 27 27.92 6.89 -7.98
N ILE A 28 26.91 7.63 -8.42
CA ILE A 28 25.57 7.58 -7.81
C ILE A 28 24.94 6.20 -7.99
N PHE A 29 25.10 5.60 -9.17
CA PHE A 29 24.66 4.23 -9.43
C PHE A 29 25.31 3.24 -8.45
N ALA A 30 26.63 3.32 -8.25
CA ALA A 30 27.33 2.50 -7.27
C ALA A 30 26.80 2.72 -5.83
N ALA A 31 26.51 3.98 -5.46
CA ALA A 31 25.90 4.29 -4.16
C ALA A 31 24.51 3.65 -4.01
N LEU A 32 23.68 3.64 -5.06
CA LEU A 32 22.37 2.98 -5.06
C LEU A 32 22.48 1.46 -4.92
N ILE A 33 23.48 0.84 -5.56
CA ILE A 33 23.77 -0.58 -5.37
C ILE A 33 24.16 -0.85 -3.91
N GLY A 34 25.05 -0.04 -3.34
CA GLY A 34 25.43 -0.14 -1.92
C GLY A 34 24.24 -0.01 -0.97
N LEU A 35 23.36 0.98 -1.18
CA LEU A 35 22.12 1.14 -0.42
C LEU A 35 21.17 -0.06 -0.58
N THR A 36 21.14 -0.70 -1.75
CA THR A 36 20.32 -1.89 -1.99
C THR A 36 20.84 -3.10 -1.24
N ILE A 37 22.16 -3.31 -1.25
CA ILE A 37 22.81 -4.34 -0.44
C ILE A 37 22.54 -4.07 1.04
N LEU A 38 22.58 -2.80 1.47
CA LEU A 38 22.25 -2.42 2.84
C LEU A 38 20.79 -2.74 3.19
N THR A 39 19.82 -2.52 2.29
CA THR A 39 18.42 -2.91 2.51
C THR A 39 18.27 -4.43 2.65
N VAL A 40 18.93 -5.19 1.80
CA VAL A 40 18.93 -6.67 1.89
C VAL A 40 19.62 -7.12 3.17
N GLY A 41 20.77 -6.53 3.52
CA GLY A 41 21.49 -6.79 4.76
C GLY A 41 20.62 -6.50 5.98
N GLN A 42 19.91 -5.38 5.97
CA GLN A 42 19.01 -4.98 7.03
C GLN A 42 17.88 -6.00 7.21
N SER A 43 17.38 -6.63 6.14
CA SER A 43 16.36 -7.67 6.25
C SER A 43 16.81 -8.91 7.05
N TYR A 44 18.12 -9.14 7.19
CA TYR A 44 18.66 -10.22 8.01
C TYR A 44 18.91 -9.84 9.47
N VAL A 45 18.81 -8.56 9.82
CA VAL A 45 19.06 -8.05 11.18
C VAL A 45 17.74 -7.62 11.80
N ASP A 46 17.33 -8.31 12.86
CA ASP A 46 16.14 -7.91 13.61
C ASP A 46 16.50 -6.93 14.72
N LEU A 47 16.19 -5.66 14.48
CA LEU A 47 16.36 -4.55 15.43
C LEU A 47 15.07 -4.32 16.26
N GLY A 48 14.11 -5.23 16.20
CA GLY A 48 12.82 -5.12 16.86
C GLY A 48 12.05 -3.89 16.38
N ARG A 49 11.60 -3.04 17.32
CA ARG A 49 10.82 -1.83 17.01
C ARG A 49 11.55 -0.82 16.13
N ALA A 50 12.89 -0.81 16.15
CA ALA A 50 13.68 0.10 15.32
C ALA A 50 13.79 -0.35 13.86
N ASN A 51 13.47 -1.61 13.56
CA ASN A 51 13.56 -2.19 12.22
C ASN A 51 12.80 -1.33 11.18
N LEU A 52 11.52 -1.04 11.44
CA LEU A 52 10.67 -0.26 10.54
C LEU A 52 11.23 1.15 10.29
N ILE A 53 11.75 1.81 11.33
CA ILE A 53 12.36 3.15 11.21
C ILE A 53 13.59 3.08 10.29
N VAL A 54 14.46 2.10 10.50
CA VAL A 54 15.67 1.90 9.69
C VAL A 54 15.33 1.57 8.24
N VAL A 55 14.35 0.68 8.00
CA VAL A 55 13.87 0.32 6.65
C VAL A 55 13.43 1.57 5.90
N ILE A 56 12.57 2.38 6.52
CA ILE A 56 12.01 3.59 5.91
C ILE A 56 13.11 4.62 5.65
N LEU A 57 14.06 4.79 6.58
CA LEU A 57 15.17 5.71 6.39
C LEU A 57 16.02 5.32 5.18
N ILE A 58 16.44 4.05 5.08
CA ILE A 58 17.24 3.55 3.96
C ILE A 58 16.46 3.71 2.64
N ALA A 59 15.18 3.31 2.63
CA ALA A 59 14.33 3.43 1.46
C ALA A 59 14.15 4.89 1.01
N THR A 60 13.97 5.81 1.95
CA THR A 60 13.81 7.25 1.67
C THR A 60 15.11 7.83 1.12
N THR A 61 16.26 7.53 1.73
CA THR A 61 17.56 7.97 1.22
C THR A 61 17.81 7.49 -0.21
N LYS A 62 17.50 6.22 -0.50
CA LYS A 62 17.60 5.66 -1.86
C LYS A 62 16.68 6.42 -2.83
N ALA A 63 15.42 6.63 -2.47
CA ALA A 63 14.47 7.37 -3.30
C ALA A 63 14.92 8.82 -3.55
N SER A 64 15.44 9.51 -2.53
CA SER A 64 15.95 10.88 -2.66
C SER A 64 17.12 10.98 -3.64
N LEU A 65 18.05 10.01 -3.63
CA LEU A 65 19.13 9.95 -4.63
C LEU A 65 18.59 9.74 -6.05
N VAL A 66 17.64 8.82 -6.22
CA VAL A 66 17.03 8.57 -7.53
C VAL A 66 16.35 9.83 -8.06
N VAL A 67 15.52 10.48 -7.24
CA VAL A 67 14.79 11.68 -7.64
C VAL A 67 15.76 12.85 -7.93
N SER A 68 16.74 13.10 -7.05
CA SER A 68 17.64 14.24 -7.23
C SER A 68 18.50 14.12 -8.50
N PHE A 69 18.95 12.91 -8.83
CA PHE A 69 19.96 12.68 -9.87
C PHE A 69 19.41 12.05 -11.15
N PHE A 70 18.63 10.96 -11.06
CA PHE A 70 18.11 10.26 -12.24
C PHE A 70 16.84 10.89 -12.82
N MET A 71 16.04 11.58 -12.01
CA MET A 71 14.95 12.42 -12.52
C MET A 71 15.41 13.85 -12.87
N HIS A 72 16.73 14.10 -12.81
CA HIS A 72 17.36 15.40 -13.03
C HIS A 72 16.82 16.55 -12.17
N LEU A 73 16.13 16.30 -11.05
CA LEU A 73 15.54 17.36 -10.23
C LEU A 73 16.55 18.42 -9.77
N ARG A 74 17.81 18.01 -9.54
CA ARG A 74 18.89 18.88 -9.07
C ARG A 74 19.53 19.74 -10.16
N TYR A 75 19.46 19.31 -11.42
CA TYR A 75 20.18 19.90 -12.56
C TYR A 75 19.26 20.49 -13.64
N ASP A 76 17.98 20.12 -13.63
CA ASP A 76 16.97 20.55 -14.59
C ASP A 76 16.12 21.71 -14.04
N ASN A 77 15.12 22.12 -14.81
CA ASN A 77 14.22 23.21 -14.49
C ASN A 77 13.45 22.98 -13.18
N LYS A 78 13.28 24.06 -12.40
CA LYS A 78 12.49 24.10 -11.16
C LYS A 78 11.05 23.61 -11.35
N PHE A 79 10.55 23.60 -12.58
CA PHE A 79 9.26 23.02 -12.96
C PHE A 79 9.14 21.52 -12.62
N ASN A 80 10.20 20.74 -12.84
CA ASN A 80 10.20 19.30 -12.48
C ASN A 80 10.09 19.11 -10.95
N ALA A 81 10.75 19.98 -10.18
CA ALA A 81 10.63 19.98 -8.72
C ALA A 81 9.20 20.31 -8.25
N LEU A 82 8.53 21.28 -8.89
CA LEU A 82 7.14 21.60 -8.60
C LEU A 82 6.18 20.44 -8.91
N ILE A 83 6.36 19.78 -10.05
CA ILE A 83 5.58 18.58 -10.41
C ILE A 83 5.82 17.48 -9.38
N PHE A 84 7.07 17.20 -9.02
CA PHE A 84 7.41 16.18 -8.03
C PHE A 84 6.75 16.45 -6.67
N ILE A 85 6.84 17.70 -6.17
CA ILE A 85 6.19 18.11 -4.92
C ILE A 85 4.66 17.94 -5.03
N SER A 86 4.06 18.33 -6.16
CA SER A 86 2.64 18.11 -6.42
C SER A 86 2.27 16.63 -6.37
N CYS A 87 3.06 15.75 -7.00
CA CYS A 87 2.84 14.30 -6.95
C CYS A 87 2.89 13.76 -5.51
N ILE A 88 3.89 14.14 -4.71
CA ILE A 88 3.99 13.73 -3.30
C ILE A 88 2.81 14.25 -2.49
N PHE A 89 2.39 15.50 -2.72
CA PHE A 89 1.23 16.10 -2.07
C PHE A 89 -0.06 15.32 -2.39
N PHE A 90 -0.32 15.02 -3.66
CA PHE A 90 -1.49 14.24 -4.07
C PHE A 90 -1.46 12.79 -3.57
N ILE A 91 -0.29 12.14 -3.55
CA ILE A 91 -0.12 10.82 -2.92
C ILE A 91 -0.52 10.89 -1.45
N GLY A 92 -0.09 11.92 -0.73
CA GLY A 92 -0.47 12.14 0.67
C GLY A 92 -1.99 12.29 0.84
N ILE A 93 -2.65 13.06 -0.03
CA ILE A 93 -4.12 13.22 -0.03
C ILE A 93 -4.81 11.88 -0.29
N PHE A 94 -4.37 11.12 -1.29
CA PHE A 94 -4.95 9.82 -1.61
C PHE A 94 -4.78 8.83 -0.48
N PHE A 95 -3.59 8.75 0.14
CA PHE A 95 -3.39 7.90 1.31
C PHE A 95 -4.30 8.28 2.47
N ALA A 96 -4.41 9.58 2.79
CA ALA A 96 -5.31 10.05 3.84
C ALA A 96 -6.78 9.70 3.53
N TYR A 97 -7.21 9.89 2.29
CA TYR A 97 -8.57 9.56 1.86
C TYR A 97 -8.82 8.05 1.87
N THR A 98 -7.89 7.24 1.38
CA THR A 98 -7.97 5.77 1.38
C THR A 98 -8.02 5.22 2.80
N MET A 99 -7.22 5.75 3.73
CA MET A 99 -7.29 5.35 5.14
C MET A 99 -8.64 5.72 5.75
N ASN A 100 -9.12 6.95 5.54
CA ASN A 100 -10.44 7.36 6.01
C ASN A 100 -11.57 6.50 5.39
N ASP A 101 -11.52 6.21 4.09
CA ASP A 101 -12.48 5.32 3.43
C ASP A 101 -12.42 3.91 4.04
N THR A 102 -11.22 3.35 4.24
CA THR A 102 -11.03 2.01 4.81
C THR A 102 -11.55 1.92 6.24
N GLU A 103 -11.34 2.96 7.06
CA GLU A 103 -11.88 3.03 8.43
C GLU A 103 -13.41 3.08 8.44
N ARG A 104 -14.02 3.91 7.58
CA ARG A 104 -15.49 3.98 7.47
C ARG A 104 -16.08 2.68 6.91
N ARG A 105 -15.41 2.03 5.97
CA ARG A 105 -15.84 0.70 5.49
C ARG A 105 -15.64 -0.37 6.56
N GLY A 106 -14.57 -0.30 7.34
CA GLY A 106 -14.36 -1.22 8.47
C GLY A 106 -15.50 -1.13 9.49
N GLU A 107 -15.99 0.08 9.78
CA GLU A 107 -17.14 0.31 10.65
C GLU A 107 -18.45 -0.22 10.02
N LEU A 108 -18.67 0.02 8.72
CA LEU A 108 -19.88 -0.43 8.02
C LEU A 108 -19.88 -1.94 7.74
N ASP A 109 -18.75 -2.55 7.40
CA ASP A 109 -18.62 -3.99 7.14
C ASP A 109 -18.60 -4.81 8.43
N ALA A 110 -18.12 -4.25 9.54
CA ALA A 110 -18.36 -4.82 10.87
C ALA A 110 -19.87 -4.89 11.17
N ASP A 111 -20.67 -4.00 10.58
CA ASP A 111 -22.13 -3.98 10.59
C ASP A 111 -22.78 -4.90 9.54
N GLN A 112 -22.17 -5.07 8.36
CA GLN A 112 -22.69 -5.91 7.26
C GLN A 112 -22.29 -7.39 7.37
N ASN A 113 -21.28 -7.73 8.19
CA ASN A 113 -21.03 -9.11 8.63
C ASN A 113 -21.82 -9.46 9.90
N VAL A 114 -22.70 -8.57 10.37
CA VAL A 114 -23.70 -8.93 11.37
C VAL A 114 -24.78 -9.70 10.64
N LYS A 115 -24.80 -11.03 10.86
CA LYS A 115 -25.92 -11.92 10.52
C LYS A 115 -27.21 -11.53 11.25
N ILE A 116 -27.39 -10.30 11.72
CA ILE A 116 -28.45 -9.89 12.62
C ILE A 116 -28.79 -8.42 12.31
N LEU A 117 -30.04 -8.13 11.97
CA LEU A 117 -30.54 -6.76 11.83
C LEU A 117 -30.28 -6.02 13.15
N GLN A 118 -29.37 -5.03 13.16
CA GLN A 118 -29.02 -4.30 14.38
C GLN A 118 -30.23 -3.69 15.11
N LYS A 119 -31.30 -3.40 14.38
CA LYS A 119 -32.54 -2.85 14.92
C LYS A 119 -33.50 -3.90 15.50
N THR A 120 -33.37 -5.17 15.12
CA THR A 120 -34.41 -6.21 15.33
C THR A 120 -33.87 -7.51 15.94
N GLY A 121 -32.57 -7.78 15.89
CA GLY A 121 -32.02 -9.02 16.43
C GLY A 121 -32.24 -10.27 15.55
N GLU A 122 -32.62 -10.11 14.28
CA GLU A 122 -33.06 -11.21 13.40
C GLU A 122 -32.10 -11.47 12.23
N GLU A 123 -31.92 -12.73 11.83
CA GLU A 123 -30.97 -13.06 10.77
C GLU A 123 -31.30 -12.43 9.41
N ALA A 124 -30.31 -11.78 8.78
CA ALA A 124 -30.51 -11.03 7.55
C ALA A 124 -30.91 -11.99 6.40
N PRO A 125 -32.10 -11.84 5.80
CA PRO A 125 -32.57 -12.73 4.73
C PRO A 125 -31.68 -12.55 3.49
N GLY A 126 -30.94 -13.60 3.10
CA GLY A 126 -30.07 -13.60 1.91
C GLY A 126 -28.56 -13.68 2.16
N GLY A 127 -28.12 -13.88 3.41
CA GLY A 127 -26.71 -14.17 3.70
C GLY A 127 -26.22 -15.46 3.02
N PHE A 128 -24.96 -15.48 2.57
CA PHE A 128 -24.33 -16.68 2.01
C PHE A 128 -24.34 -17.81 3.05
N VAL A 129 -24.95 -18.94 2.70
CA VAL A 129 -24.86 -20.19 3.46
C VAL A 129 -23.58 -20.90 3.03
N PRO A 130 -22.55 -21.02 3.90
CA PRO A 130 -21.43 -21.91 3.61
C PRO A 130 -21.99 -23.33 3.58
N ASN A 131 -21.95 -23.99 2.42
CA ASN A 131 -22.33 -25.38 2.28
C ASN A 131 -21.39 -26.24 3.12
N THR A 132 -21.76 -26.49 4.37
CA THR A 132 -21.15 -27.50 5.22
C THR A 132 -21.86 -28.79 4.89
N PRO A 133 -21.17 -29.84 4.37
CA PRO A 133 -21.85 -31.09 4.07
C PRO A 133 -22.49 -31.62 5.35
N ALA A 134 -23.82 -31.71 5.32
CA ALA A 134 -24.63 -32.16 6.43
C ALA A 134 -24.21 -33.58 6.84
N SER A 135 -23.64 -33.72 8.03
CA SER A 135 -23.66 -34.99 8.73
C SER A 135 -25.10 -35.30 9.14
N GLY A 136 -25.69 -36.33 8.55
CA GLY A 136 -26.77 -37.09 9.17
C GLY A 136 -28.17 -36.77 8.63
N HIS A 137 -28.59 -37.61 7.69
CA HIS A 137 -29.98 -37.89 7.34
C HIS A 137 -30.86 -38.28 8.54
N ALA A 138 -32.17 -38.06 8.33
CA ALA A 138 -33.36 -38.78 8.84
C ALA A 138 -34.23 -37.93 9.78
N ASP A 139 -35.31 -37.33 9.27
CA ASP A 139 -36.70 -37.86 9.28
C ASP A 139 -37.40 -37.44 10.60
N GLU A 140 -38.65 -36.96 10.72
CA GLU A 140 -39.83 -37.04 9.87
C GLU A 140 -40.90 -36.05 10.41
N HIS A 141 -41.68 -35.50 9.48
CA HIS A 141 -43.07 -35.01 9.58
C HIS A 141 -43.83 -34.91 10.92
N GLY A 142 -44.44 -33.73 11.14
CA GLY A 142 -45.90 -33.62 11.02
C GLY A 142 -46.75 -33.28 12.26
N ALA A 143 -47.52 -32.20 12.11
CA ALA A 143 -48.86 -31.91 12.68
C ALA A 143 -48.99 -31.22 14.07
N ALA A 144 -49.94 -30.28 14.09
CA ALA A 144 -50.25 -29.29 15.12
C ALA A 144 -51.37 -29.81 16.10
N PRO A 145 -52.08 -28.98 16.91
CA PRO A 145 -52.05 -29.09 18.37
C PRO A 145 -53.41 -29.41 19.05
N ALA A 146 -53.36 -29.61 20.39
CA ALA A 146 -54.44 -29.60 21.42
C ALA A 146 -55.16 -30.93 21.74
N PRO A 147 -55.92 -31.04 22.86
CA PRO A 147 -55.68 -30.65 24.26
C PRO A 147 -56.08 -31.77 25.28
N SER A 148 -56.06 -31.45 26.58
CA SER A 148 -56.87 -32.05 27.67
C SER A 148 -56.22 -33.09 28.59
N GLY A 149 -56.36 -32.86 29.90
CA GLY A 149 -56.67 -33.93 30.84
C GLY A 149 -55.68 -34.17 31.98
N ALA A 150 -55.96 -33.53 33.12
CA ALA A 150 -55.98 -34.11 34.47
C ALA A 150 -54.85 -35.05 34.95
N ALA A 151 -54.25 -34.65 36.08
CA ALA A 151 -53.64 -35.50 37.13
C ALA A 151 -54.59 -36.67 37.55
N PRO A 152 -54.17 -37.76 38.26
CA PRO A 152 -53.24 -37.72 39.40
C PRO A 152 -52.34 -38.97 39.69
N ALA A 153 -51.40 -38.74 40.62
CA ALA A 153 -50.92 -39.62 41.72
C ALA A 153 -50.64 -41.13 41.53
N GLY A 154 -49.47 -41.54 42.04
CA GLY A 154 -49.32 -42.74 42.88
C GLY A 154 -48.53 -43.91 42.29
N GLY A 155 -47.64 -44.50 43.09
CA GLY A 155 -47.20 -45.89 42.92
C GLY A 155 -45.74 -46.15 43.23
N ASP A 156 -45.49 -46.72 44.40
CA ASP A 156 -44.20 -47.17 44.92
C ASP A 156 -43.73 -48.50 44.27
N HIS A 157 -42.66 -49.08 44.84
CA HIS A 157 -42.14 -50.45 44.68
C HIS A 157 -41.11 -50.64 43.53
N HIS A 158 -39.93 -51.27 43.71
CA HIS A 158 -39.46 -52.28 44.65
C HIS A 158 -37.93 -52.28 44.75
#